data_AF-A0A401QB21-F1
#
_entry.id   AF-A0A401QB21-F1
#
_cell.length_a   1.000
_cell.length_b   1.000
_cell.length_c   1.000
_cell.angle_alpha   90.00
_cell.angle_beta   90.00
_cell.angle_gamma   90.00
#
_symmetry.space_group_name_H-M   'P 1'
#
loop_
_entity.id
_entity.type
_entity.pdbx_description
1 polymer ?
#
loop_
_entity_poly.entity_id
_entity_poly.type
_entity_poly.pdbx_seq_one_letter_code
_entity_poly.pdbx_strand_id
1 'polypeptide(L)'
;MRSNLNPVFSKIFWVDYFFEEMQSLMFEVYDAQTGGETCCTDDDLLGAAQCTLGQIVSQTKITKPLMLKNGKSAGKSTITITAEEVSETNDYVELTFSAQKLDDKDLFSKSDPFMEIYKIDADDTEHLVRRTE
;
A
#
# COMPACT_ATOMS: atom_id res chain seq x y z
N MET A 1 -8.00 -8.79 -12.81
CA MET A 1 -7.37 -7.63 -13.48
C MET A 1 -6.07 -7.34 -12.75
N ARG A 2 -4.89 -7.63 -13.30
CA ARG A 2 -3.61 -7.39 -12.60
C ARG A 2 -2.67 -6.60 -13.51
N SER A 3 -2.94 -5.32 -13.69
CA SER A 3 -1.94 -4.36 -14.14
C SER A 3 -2.34 -3.01 -13.56
N ASN A 4 -1.53 -2.50 -12.63
CA ASN A 4 -1.75 -1.21 -12.00
C ASN A 4 -0.40 -0.51 -11.84
N LEU A 5 -0.23 0.63 -12.51
CA LEU A 5 0.97 1.45 -12.43
C LEU A 5 0.99 2.37 -11.20
N ASN A 6 -0.12 2.44 -10.46
CA ASN A 6 -0.28 3.23 -9.24
C ASN A 6 -0.93 2.35 -8.15
N PRO A 7 -0.24 1.29 -7.69
CA PRO A 7 -0.80 0.40 -6.66
C PRO A 7 -0.97 1.15 -5.33
N VAL A 8 -2.11 0.93 -4.68
CA VAL A 8 -2.37 1.30 -3.29
C VAL A 8 -2.34 0.02 -2.47
N PHE A 9 -1.45 -0.05 -1.49
CA PHE A 9 -1.28 -1.22 -0.64
C PHE A 9 -2.18 -1.11 0.60
N SER A 10 -2.91 -2.18 0.91
CA SER A 10 -3.79 -2.24 2.09
C SER A 10 -3.13 -2.87 3.32
N LYS A 11 -1.98 -3.54 3.16
CA LYS A 11 -1.26 -4.19 4.26
C LYS A 11 -0.52 -3.15 5.09
N ILE A 12 -0.80 -3.14 6.40
CA ILE A 12 -0.17 -2.28 7.39
C ILE A 12 0.93 -3.07 8.12
N PHE A 13 2.03 -2.40 8.46
CA PHE A 13 3.15 -2.95 9.21
C PHE A 13 3.28 -2.25 10.56
N TRP A 14 3.35 -3.03 11.64
CA TRP A 14 3.61 -2.55 12.99
C TRP A 14 5.11 -2.45 13.22
N VAL A 15 5.58 -1.28 13.66
CA VAL A 15 7.01 -1.03 13.88
C VAL A 15 7.17 -0.19 15.13
N ASP A 16 7.96 -0.67 16.09
CA ASP A 16 8.32 0.08 17.29
C ASP A 16 9.31 1.20 16.93
N TYR A 17 9.08 2.39 17.47
CA TYR A 17 9.93 3.57 17.25
C TYR A 17 10.81 3.87 18.47
N PHE A 18 12.13 3.93 18.26
CA PHE A 18 13.12 4.29 19.28
C PHE A 18 13.84 5.57 18.84
N PHE A 19 13.61 6.68 19.54
CA PHE A 19 14.12 8.00 19.11
C PHE A 19 15.65 8.12 19.21
N GLU A 20 16.26 7.29 20.06
CA GLU A 20 17.71 7.21 20.27
C GLU A 20 18.42 6.35 19.21
N GLU A 21 17.69 5.61 18.37
CA GLU A 21 18.26 4.69 17.38
C GLU A 21 18.08 5.17 15.94
N MET A 22 19.08 4.89 15.09
CA MET A 22 18.96 5.06 13.64
C MET A 22 18.34 3.81 13.02
N GLN A 23 17.01 3.74 13.02
CA GLN A 23 16.25 2.63 12.44
C GLN A 23 16.12 2.82 10.91
N SER A 24 16.96 2.12 10.13
CA SER A 24 16.96 2.18 8.65
C SER A 24 15.97 1.19 8.05
N LEU A 25 15.14 1.66 7.12
CA LEU A 25 14.14 0.88 6.40
C LEU A 25 14.46 0.85 4.90
N MET A 26 14.37 -0.34 4.31
CA MET A 26 14.48 -0.57 2.87
C MET A 26 13.13 -1.06 2.34
N PHE A 27 12.63 -0.39 1.31
CA PHE A 27 11.41 -0.76 0.61
C PHE A 27 11.79 -1.23 -0.79
N GLU A 28 11.47 -2.47 -1.13
CA GLU A 28 11.72 -3.06 -2.44
C GLU A 28 10.39 -3.40 -3.11
N VAL A 29 10.22 -2.98 -4.36
CA VAL A 29 8.99 -3.20 -5.13
C VAL A 29 9.28 -4.20 -6.23
N TYR A 30 8.51 -5.28 -6.26
CA TYR A 30 8.65 -6.37 -7.23
C TYR A 30 7.43 -6.48 -8.13
N ASP A 31 7.62 -6.94 -9.37
CA ASP A 31 6.53 -7.36 -10.24
C ASP A 31 6.00 -8.73 -9.80
N ALA A 32 4.70 -8.81 -9.53
CA ALA A 32 4.03 -10.04 -9.09
C ALA A 32 3.65 -10.99 -10.23
N GLN A 33 3.91 -10.62 -11.50
CA GLN A 33 3.56 -11.44 -12.66
C GLN A 33 4.62 -12.48 -13.04
N THR A 34 5.86 -12.32 -12.59
CA THR A 34 6.95 -13.23 -12.95
C THR A 34 7.09 -14.35 -11.92
N GLY A 35 6.48 -15.50 -12.20
CA GLY A 35 6.79 -16.76 -11.50
C GLY A 35 6.00 -17.01 -10.21
N GLY A 36 5.52 -18.25 -10.06
CA GLY A 36 4.71 -18.69 -8.92
C GLY A 36 5.43 -18.58 -7.58
N GLU A 37 4.63 -18.29 -6.56
CA GLU A 37 4.86 -18.47 -5.13
C GLU A 37 6.35 -18.45 -4.70
N THR A 38 6.78 -17.28 -4.22
CA THR A 38 7.85 -17.09 -3.21
C THR A 38 9.26 -16.74 -3.70
N CYS A 39 9.59 -16.74 -4.99
CA CYS A 39 10.91 -16.24 -5.44
C CYS A 39 10.81 -14.83 -6.05
N CYS A 40 10.89 -13.80 -5.20
CA CYS A 40 11.22 -12.45 -5.65
C CYS A 40 12.65 -12.48 -6.21
N THR A 41 12.80 -12.67 -7.51
CA THR A 41 14.12 -12.69 -8.11
C THR A 41 14.62 -11.28 -8.34
N ASP A 42 15.94 -11.16 -8.48
CA ASP A 42 16.60 -9.92 -8.81
C ASP A 42 16.10 -9.29 -10.12
N ASP A 43 15.57 -10.12 -11.02
CA ASP A 43 15.04 -9.74 -12.33
C ASP A 43 13.63 -9.12 -12.22
N ASP A 44 12.93 -9.34 -11.10
CA ASP A 44 11.57 -8.84 -10.86
C ASP A 44 11.53 -7.51 -10.12
N LEU A 45 12.70 -7.01 -9.67
CA LEU A 45 12.80 -5.78 -8.92
C LEU A 45 12.53 -4.56 -9.82
N LEU A 46 11.45 -3.85 -9.53
CA LEU A 46 11.10 -2.59 -10.17
C LEU A 46 11.90 -1.41 -9.61
N GLY A 47 12.30 -1.50 -8.34
CA GLY A 47 13.21 -0.57 -7.69
C GLY A 47 13.11 -0.59 -6.17
N ALA A 48 14.01 0.14 -5.52
CA ALA A 48 14.11 0.22 -4.07
C ALA A 48 14.21 1.67 -3.56
N ALA A 49 13.74 1.92 -2.34
CA ALA A 49 13.93 3.18 -1.65
C ALA A 49 14.37 2.93 -0.21
N GLN A 50 15.35 3.72 0.25
CA GLN A 50 15.85 3.67 1.62
C GLN A 50 15.54 4.97 2.35
N CYS A 51 15.10 4.87 3.59
CA CYS A 51 14.94 6.00 4.50
C CYS A 51 15.00 5.52 5.95
N THR A 52 15.08 6.44 6.91
CA THR A 52 15.00 6.10 8.33
C THR A 52 13.57 6.22 8.85
N LEU A 53 13.21 5.43 9.84
CA LEU A 53 11.89 5.52 10.49
C LEU A 53 11.65 6.93 11.04
N GLY A 54 12.67 7.56 11.63
CA GLY A 54 12.58 8.95 12.11
C GLY A 54 12.25 9.97 11.01
N GLN A 55 12.68 9.76 9.76
CA GLN A 55 12.29 10.62 8.63
C GLN A 55 10.81 10.49 8.27
N ILE A 56 10.25 9.28 8.41
CA ILE A 56 8.82 9.04 8.13
C ILE A 56 7.98 9.64 9.26
N VAL A 57 8.32 9.31 10.52
CA VAL A 57 7.57 9.77 11.70
C VAL A 57 7.56 11.30 11.80
N SER A 58 8.67 11.97 11.48
CA SER A 58 8.76 13.44 11.52
C SER A 58 7.91 14.18 10.48
N GLN A 59 7.59 13.54 9.35
CA GLN A 59 6.83 14.14 8.25
C GLN A 59 5.43 13.54 8.08
N THR A 60 5.13 12.45 8.78
CA THR A 60 3.95 11.55 8.67
C THR A 60 3.71 10.94 7.29
N LYS A 61 4.19 11.57 6.22
CA LYS A 61 4.12 11.15 4.83
C LYS A 61 5.40 11.56 4.11
N ILE A 62 6.06 10.59 3.48
CA ILE A 62 7.23 10.85 2.63
C ILE A 62 7.04 10.24 1.25
N THR A 63 7.53 10.91 0.22
CA THR A 63 7.63 10.37 -1.14
C THR A 63 9.08 10.29 -1.54
N LYS A 64 9.53 9.12 -1.99
CA LYS A 64 10.90 8.86 -2.43
C LYS A 64 10.93 8.29 -3.84
N PRO A 65 11.94 8.65 -4.67
CA PRO A 65 12.14 7.98 -5.94
C PRO A 65 12.54 6.53 -5.71
N LEU A 66 12.05 5.63 -6.56
CA LEU A 66 12.54 4.26 -6.61
C LEU A 66 13.87 4.24 -7.37
N MET A 67 14.85 3.53 -6.82
CA MET A 67 16.21 3.42 -7.32
C MET A 67 16.45 2.01 -7.83
N LEU A 68 17.06 1.89 -9.00
CA LEU A 68 17.55 0.63 -9.55
C LEU A 68 18.87 0.25 -8.87
N LYS A 69 19.25 -1.03 -8.96
CA LYS A 69 20.52 -1.55 -8.40
C LYS A 69 21.78 -0.82 -8.88
N ASN A 70 21.72 -0.24 -10.07
CA ASN A 70 22.82 0.56 -10.63
C ASN A 70 22.89 1.99 -10.05
N GLY A 71 22.08 2.31 -9.03
CA GLY A 71 22.02 3.61 -8.38
C GLY A 71 21.31 4.71 -9.18
N LYS A 72 20.70 4.39 -10.33
CA LYS A 72 19.89 5.34 -11.11
C LYS A 72 18.43 5.27 -10.68
N SER A 73 17.70 6.35 -10.83
CA SER A 73 16.25 6.34 -10.63
C SER A 73 15.54 5.44 -11.64
N ALA A 74 14.54 4.69 -11.18
CA ALA A 74 13.66 3.86 -12.00
C ALA A 74 12.67 4.74 -12.77
N GLY A 75 13.18 5.56 -13.70
CA GLY A 75 12.37 6.53 -14.44
C GLY A 75 11.77 7.59 -13.52
N LYS A 76 10.45 7.79 -13.61
CA LYS A 76 9.67 8.70 -12.75
C LYS A 76 8.98 7.98 -11.58
N SER A 77 9.36 6.73 -11.33
CA SER A 77 8.69 5.89 -10.33
C SER A 77 9.02 6.37 -8.92
N THR A 78 7.99 6.43 -8.08
CA THR A 78 8.11 6.85 -6.68
C THR A 78 7.36 5.89 -5.79
N ILE A 79 7.76 5.85 -4.52
CA ILE A 79 7.01 5.21 -3.44
C ILE A 79 6.62 6.29 -2.43
N THR A 80 5.37 6.24 -1.97
CA THR A 80 4.89 7.10 -0.89
C THR A 80 4.64 6.23 0.33
N ILE A 81 5.19 6.63 1.47
CA ILE A 81 5.12 5.93 2.74
C ILE A 81 4.46 6.87 3.75
N THR A 82 3.41 6.40 4.40
CA THR A 82 2.72 7.09 5.49
C THR A 82 2.94 6.34 6.80
N ALA A 83 3.06 7.08 7.90
CA ALA A 83 3.09 6.52 9.25
C ALA A 83 2.04 7.22 10.11
N GLU A 84 1.37 6.43 10.93
CA GLU A 84 0.40 6.87 11.92
C GLU A 84 0.84 6.32 13.27
N GLU A 85 0.87 7.19 14.28
CA GLU A 85 1.06 6.75 15.66
C GLU A 85 -0.21 6.02 16.08
N VAL A 86 -0.07 4.76 16.48
CA VAL A 86 -1.21 3.99 16.95
C VAL A 86 -1.34 4.21 18.46
N SER A 87 -2.35 4.99 18.83
CA SER A 87 -2.83 5.02 20.22
C SER A 87 -3.38 3.65 20.59
N GLU A 88 -3.09 3.15 21.80
CA GLU A 88 -3.56 1.86 22.33
C GLU A 88 -5.08 1.82 22.60
N THR A 89 -5.90 2.12 21.60
CA THR A 89 -7.34 1.84 21.64
C THR A 89 -7.53 0.45 21.03
N ASN A 90 -7.66 -0.57 21.89
CA ASN A 90 -7.98 -1.96 21.51
C ASN A 90 -9.46 -2.12 21.09
N ASP A 91 -10.01 -1.12 20.41
CA ASP A 91 -11.40 -1.10 20.00
C ASP A 91 -11.56 -1.99 18.77
N TYR A 92 -12.30 -3.09 18.96
CA TYR A 92 -12.60 -4.05 17.92
C TYR A 92 -14.03 -3.85 17.42
N VAL A 93 -14.19 -3.72 16.11
CA VAL A 93 -15.49 -3.62 15.44
C VAL A 93 -15.57 -4.67 14.34
N GLU A 94 -16.60 -5.52 14.40
CA GLU A 94 -16.96 -6.45 13.33
C GLU A 94 -18.09 -5.85 12.50
N LEU A 95 -17.90 -5.77 11.17
CA LEU A 95 -18.88 -5.20 10.24
C LEU A 95 -19.28 -6.25 9.20
N THR A 96 -20.59 -6.43 9.01
CA THR A 96 -21.17 -7.29 7.97
C THR A 96 -21.99 -6.44 7.00
N PHE A 97 -21.76 -6.63 5.70
CA PHE A 97 -22.40 -5.85 4.65
C PHE A 97 -23.27 -6.74 3.77
N SER A 98 -24.41 -6.22 3.31
CA SER A 98 -25.29 -6.86 2.34
C SER A 98 -25.94 -5.78 1.47
N ALA A 99 -26.06 -6.07 0.17
CA ALA A 99 -26.74 -5.19 -0.79
C ALA A 99 -27.79 -5.98 -1.56
N GLN A 100 -28.88 -5.31 -1.94
CA GLN A 100 -29.97 -5.90 -2.71
C GLN A 100 -30.38 -4.96 -3.82
N LYS A 101 -30.87 -5.52 -4.94
CA LYS A 101 -31.35 -4.75 -6.10
C LYS A 101 -30.29 -3.76 -6.64
N LEU A 102 -29.04 -4.20 -6.72
CA LEU A 102 -27.99 -3.44 -7.39
C LEU A 102 -28.33 -3.34 -8.88
N ASP A 103 -27.99 -2.20 -9.48
CA ASP A 103 -28.18 -1.99 -10.91
C ASP A 103 -27.30 -2.95 -11.70
N ASP A 104 -27.88 -3.66 -12.68
CA ASP A 104 -27.13 -4.41 -13.67
C ASP A 104 -26.54 -3.42 -14.69
N LYS A 105 -25.24 -3.15 -14.59
CA LYS A 105 -24.50 -2.24 -15.48
C LYS A 105 -23.87 -2.93 -16.69
N ASP A 106 -23.95 -4.26 -16.79
CA ASP A 106 -23.40 -5.03 -17.90
C ASP A 106 -24.44 -5.21 -19.02
N LEU A 107 -24.01 -5.06 -20.28
CA LEU A 107 -24.93 -4.99 -21.44
C LEU A 107 -25.72 -6.29 -21.69
N PHE A 108 -25.26 -7.44 -21.21
CA PHE A 108 -25.92 -8.74 -21.40
C PHE A 108 -25.74 -9.72 -20.22
N SER A 109 -25.33 -9.25 -19.04
CA SER A 109 -25.17 -10.09 -17.84
C SER A 109 -25.64 -9.35 -16.58
N LYS A 110 -25.75 -10.10 -15.48
CA LYS A 110 -25.88 -9.50 -14.16
C LYS A 110 -24.56 -8.84 -13.77
N SER A 111 -24.63 -7.84 -12.90
CA SER A 111 -23.41 -7.24 -12.35
C SER A 111 -22.68 -8.15 -11.37
N ASP A 112 -21.35 -8.01 -11.36
CA ASP A 112 -20.41 -8.62 -10.40
C ASP A 112 -19.99 -7.55 -9.36
N PRO A 113 -20.83 -7.25 -8.36
CA PRO A 113 -20.55 -6.18 -7.42
C PRO A 113 -19.41 -6.54 -6.47
N PHE A 114 -18.52 -5.58 -6.25
CA PHE A 114 -17.53 -5.61 -5.17
C PHE A 114 -17.70 -4.37 -4.29
N MET A 115 -17.12 -4.43 -3.09
CA MET A 115 -17.12 -3.33 -2.14
C MET A 115 -15.69 -2.94 -1.80
N GLU A 116 -15.43 -1.64 -1.74
CA GLU A 116 -14.18 -1.07 -1.24
C GLU A 116 -14.48 -0.23 0.01
N ILE A 117 -13.66 -0.41 1.04
CA ILE A 117 -13.71 0.35 2.28
C ILE A 117 -12.50 1.27 2.28
N TYR A 118 -12.74 2.57 2.44
CA TYR A 118 -11.72 3.60 2.51
C TYR A 118 -11.67 4.22 3.91
N LYS A 119 -10.47 4.45 4.42
CA LYS A 119 -10.22 5.38 5.52
C LYS A 119 -10.06 6.76 4.91
N ILE A 120 -10.75 7.75 5.47
CA ILE A 120 -10.61 9.16 5.09
C ILE A 120 -9.78 9.82 6.20
N ASP A 121 -8.62 10.36 5.84
CA ASP A 121 -7.77 11.10 6.76
C ASP A 121 -8.24 12.57 6.90
N ALA A 122 -7.66 13.30 7.85
CA ALA A 122 -8.05 14.69 8.14
C ALA A 122 -7.80 15.68 6.99
N ASP A 123 -7.00 15.30 5.99
CA ASP A 123 -6.71 16.07 4.77
C ASP A 123 -7.56 15.62 3.57
N ASP A 124 -8.64 14.86 3.81
CA ASP A 124 -9.52 14.24 2.80
C ASP A 124 -8.83 13.21 1.90
N THR A 125 -7.61 12.76 2.24
CA THR A 125 -6.97 11.65 1.52
C THR A 125 -7.68 10.34 1.80
N GLU A 126 -8.01 9.60 0.74
CA GLU A 126 -8.62 8.28 0.83
C GLU A 126 -7.56 7.16 0.80
N HIS A 127 -7.63 6.25 1.77
CA HIS A 127 -6.78 5.07 1.88
C HIS A 127 -7.61 3.80 1.76
N LEU A 128 -7.36 2.98 0.73
CA LEU A 128 -8.03 1.69 0.58
C LEU A 128 -7.64 0.74 1.74
N VAL A 129 -8.60 0.46 2.62
CA VAL A 129 -8.44 -0.47 3.74
C VAL A 129 -8.71 -1.90 3.30
N ARG A 130 -9.80 -2.10 2.56
CA ARG A 130 -10.22 -3.43 2.11
C ARG A 130 -11.02 -3.37 0.83
N ARG A 131 -10.82 -4.36 -0.02
CA ARG A 131 -11.69 -4.67 -1.17
C ARG A 131 -12.22 -6.10 -1.03
N THR A 132 -13.49 -6.33 -1.36
CA THR A 132 -14.05 -7.69 -1.45
C THR A 132 -13.76 -8.33 -2.80
N GLU A 133 -13.67 -9.66 -2.83
CA GLU A 133 -13.55 -10.43 -4.09
C GLU A 133 -14.86 -10.46 -4.88
#